data_AF-A0A7S3B506-F1
#
_entry.id   AF-A0A7S3B506-F1
#
_cell.length_a   1.000
_cell.length_b   1.000
_cell.length_c   1.000
_cell.angle_alpha   90.00
_cell.angle_beta   90.00
_cell.angle_gamma   90.00
#
_symmetry.space_group_name_H-M   'P 1'
#
loop_
_entity.id
_entity.type
_entity.pdbx_description
1 polymer ?
#
loop_
_entity_poly.entity_id
_entity_poly.type
_entity_poly.pdbx_seq_one_letter_code
_entity_poly.pdbx_strand_id
1 'polypeptide(L)'
;WTWPSTWSWSWAMFSMTASRLGNVDKALSGLLMDVNVSQSPGGSAARNLLCYLPSGQNHPNTTGELAVYLPGNGGVLLAVGAMAGRPDGFPSEWRVRTEGFRPYF
;
A
#
# COMPACT_ATOMS: atom_id res chain seq x y z
N TRP A 1 -5.97 4.63 -13.30
CA TRP A 1 -4.68 5.09 -12.75
C TRP A 1 -3.63 5.04 -13.84
N THR A 2 -2.79 6.07 -13.94
CA THR A 2 -1.60 6.06 -14.81
C THR A 2 -0.43 5.56 -13.97
N TRP A 3 -0.25 4.24 -13.90
CA TRP A 3 0.69 3.59 -12.98
C TRP A 3 2.15 4.11 -13.04
N PRO A 4 2.70 4.48 -14.21
CA PRO A 4 4.05 5.05 -14.25
C PRO A 4 4.20 6.43 -13.58
N SER A 5 3.11 7.07 -13.15
CA SER A 5 3.12 8.37 -12.47
C SER A 5 2.53 8.34 -11.05
N THR A 6 2.18 7.15 -10.55
CA THR A 6 1.59 6.98 -9.21
C THR A 6 2.66 6.93 -8.13
N TRP A 7 2.38 7.45 -6.95
CA TRP A 7 3.28 7.41 -5.79
C TRP A 7 2.81 6.37 -4.77
N SER A 8 3.59 6.09 -3.74
CA SER A 8 3.25 5.11 -2.70
C SER A 8 1.87 5.34 -2.05
N TRP A 9 1.44 6.60 -1.86
CA TRP A 9 0.10 6.91 -1.35
C TRP A 9 -1.02 6.59 -2.36
N SER A 10 -0.73 6.63 -3.66
CA SER A 10 -1.69 6.23 -4.70
C SER A 10 -2.05 4.75 -4.56
N TRP A 11 -1.08 3.91 -4.21
CA TRP A 11 -1.29 2.48 -3.95
C TRP A 11 -2.09 2.23 -2.68
N ALA A 12 -1.90 3.03 -1.63
CA ALA A 12 -2.77 3.00 -0.46
C ALA A 12 -4.23 3.37 -0.80
N MET A 13 -4.43 4.44 -1.58
CA MET A 13 -5.75 4.85 -2.06
C MET A 13 -6.41 3.77 -2.93
N PHE A 14 -5.64 3.15 -3.83
CA PHE A 14 -6.08 2.01 -4.62
C PHE A 14 -6.50 0.84 -3.72
N SER A 15 -5.71 0.51 -2.70
CA SER A 15 -5.97 -0.61 -1.80
C SER A 15 -7.22 -0.40 -0.96
N MET A 16 -7.42 0.82 -0.43
CA MET A 16 -8.65 1.20 0.26
C MET A 16 -9.87 1.09 -0.66
N THR A 17 -9.74 1.54 -1.92
CA THR A 17 -10.82 1.44 -2.91
C THR A 17 -11.15 -0.02 -3.25
N ALA A 18 -10.12 -0.84 -3.50
CA ALA A 18 -10.28 -2.25 -3.81
C ALA A 18 -10.91 -3.02 -2.64
N SER A 19 -10.48 -2.73 -1.41
CA SER A 19 -11.07 -3.30 -0.19
C SER A 19 -12.55 -2.94 -0.07
N ARG A 20 -12.92 -1.67 -0.32
CA ARG A 20 -14.31 -1.22 -0.29
C ARG A 20 -15.20 -1.95 -1.31
N LEU A 21 -14.64 -2.28 -2.47
CA LEU A 21 -15.29 -3.03 -3.54
C LEU A 21 -15.30 -4.55 -3.30
N GLY A 22 -14.85 -5.03 -2.13
CA GLY A 22 -14.75 -6.46 -1.83
C GLY A 22 -13.65 -7.19 -2.62
N ASN A 23 -12.75 -6.46 -3.27
CA ASN A 23 -11.66 -7.03 -4.07
C ASN A 23 -10.39 -7.15 -3.23
N VAL A 24 -10.43 -8.03 -2.23
CA VAL A 24 -9.35 -8.25 -1.25
C VAL A 24 -8.02 -8.55 -1.92
N ASP A 25 -8.01 -9.41 -2.93
CA ASP A 25 -6.78 -9.80 -3.63
C ASP A 25 -6.09 -8.60 -4.27
N LYS A 26 -6.87 -7.69 -4.88
CA LYS A 26 -6.33 -6.44 -5.43
C LYS A 26 -5.88 -5.50 -4.32
N ALA A 27 -6.62 -5.41 -3.22
CA ALA A 27 -6.22 -4.59 -2.08
C ALA A 27 -4.85 -5.03 -1.52
N LEU A 28 -4.67 -6.35 -1.32
CA LEU A 28 -3.39 -6.91 -0.90
C LEU A 28 -2.30 -6.76 -1.96
N SER A 29 -2.61 -7.02 -3.22
CA SER A 29 -1.64 -6.85 -4.32
C SER A 29 -1.15 -5.40 -4.39
N GLY A 30 -2.01 -4.42 -4.10
CA GLY A 30 -1.62 -3.03 -4.01
C GLY A 30 -0.65 -2.75 -2.87
N LEU A 31 -0.85 -3.34 -1.68
CA LEU A 31 -0.02 -3.13 -0.50
C LEU A 31 1.30 -3.91 -0.50
N LEU A 32 1.29 -5.08 -1.10
CA LEU A 32 2.37 -6.08 -1.08
C LEU A 32 3.11 -6.18 -2.42
N MET A 33 2.87 -5.25 -3.35
CA MET A 33 3.49 -5.29 -4.66
C MET A 33 5.01 -5.23 -4.54
N ASP A 34 5.68 -6.35 -4.77
CA ASP A 34 7.15 -6.40 -4.83
C ASP A 34 7.59 -5.94 -6.21
N VAL A 35 7.71 -4.62 -6.37
CA VAL A 35 8.18 -4.05 -7.63
C VAL A 35 9.63 -3.68 -7.44
N ASN A 36 10.49 -4.46 -8.10
CA ASN A 36 11.87 -4.10 -8.29
C ASN A 36 11.94 -2.75 -9.01
N VAL A 37 12.56 -1.76 -8.37
CA VAL A 37 12.76 -0.40 -8.87
C VAL A 37 13.38 -0.39 -10.29
N SER A 38 14.14 -1.43 -10.63
CA SER A 38 14.72 -1.63 -11.96
C SER A 38 13.69 -1.83 -13.09
N GLN A 39 12.42 -2.12 -12.78
CA GLN A 39 11.37 -2.35 -13.77
C GLN A 39 10.45 -1.14 -14.00
N SER A 40 10.67 -0.01 -13.32
CA SER A 40 9.87 1.19 -13.54
C SER A 40 10.23 1.85 -14.89
N PRO A 41 9.32 1.91 -15.89
CA PRO A 41 9.64 2.47 -17.20
C PRO A 41 9.87 3.98 -17.10
N GLY A 42 11.01 4.47 -17.61
CA GLY A 42 11.22 5.90 -17.86
C GLY A 42 12.21 6.65 -16.95
N GLY A 43 13.12 5.97 -16.23
CA GLY A 43 14.22 6.65 -15.53
C GLY A 43 13.82 7.48 -14.29
N SER A 44 12.53 7.72 -14.07
CA SER A 44 11.94 8.18 -12.79
C SER A 44 11.82 7.02 -11.79
N ALA A 45 12.81 6.12 -11.77
CA ALA A 45 12.79 4.80 -11.15
C ALA A 45 12.49 4.80 -9.64
N ALA A 46 12.50 5.96 -9.01
CA ALA A 46 12.45 6.08 -7.58
C ALA A 46 11.02 6.30 -7.04
N ARG A 47 10.16 7.02 -7.77
CA ARG A 47 9.00 7.74 -7.17
C ARG A 47 7.76 6.91 -6.83
N ASN A 48 7.67 5.67 -7.31
CA ASN A 48 6.35 5.17 -7.70
C ASN A 48 5.85 3.90 -7.01
N LEU A 49 6.52 3.42 -5.97
CA LEU A 49 6.31 2.07 -5.46
C LEU A 49 6.24 2.03 -3.94
N LEU A 50 5.52 1.03 -3.43
CA LEU A 50 5.58 0.64 -2.02
C LEU A 50 6.91 -0.11 -1.76
N CYS A 51 8.03 0.57 -1.97
CA CYS A 51 9.33 0.05 -1.54
C CYS A 51 9.43 0.23 -0.03
N TYR A 52 9.92 -0.79 0.67
CA TYR A 52 10.12 -0.75 2.10
C TYR A 52 11.61 -0.88 2.39
N LEU A 53 12.14 -0.01 3.25
CA LEU A 53 13.46 -0.19 3.83
C LEU A 53 13.47 -1.45 4.71
N PRO A 54 14.64 -2.01 5.06
CA PRO A 54 14.73 -3.09 6.05
C PRO A 54 14.10 -2.73 7.41
N SER A 55 13.99 -1.44 7.71
CA SER A 55 13.29 -0.91 8.88
C SER A 55 11.75 -0.95 8.76
N GLY A 56 11.20 -1.41 7.63
CA GLY A 56 9.77 -1.46 7.33
C GLY A 56 9.17 -0.13 6.87
N GLN A 57 9.96 0.94 6.80
CA GLN A 57 9.46 2.25 6.37
C GLN A 57 9.32 2.30 4.85
N ASN A 58 8.16 2.76 4.39
CA ASN A 58 7.97 3.08 2.99
C ASN A 58 8.86 4.28 2.59
N HIS A 59 9.56 4.14 1.47
CA HIS A 59 10.38 5.21 0.90
C HIS A 59 9.99 5.47 -0.57
N PRO A 60 10.06 6.72 -1.05
CA PRO A 60 9.56 7.11 -2.36
C PRO A 60 10.71 7.28 -3.36
N ASN A 61 11.93 6.85 -3.05
CA ASN A 61 13.06 6.82 -3.97
C ASN A 61 14.18 5.89 -3.49
N THR A 62 14.84 5.21 -4.43
CA THR A 62 16.07 4.43 -4.17
C THR A 62 17.26 5.28 -3.74
N THR A 63 17.20 6.60 -3.91
CA THR A 63 18.25 7.53 -3.48
C THR A 63 18.23 7.80 -1.98
N GLY A 64 17.16 7.45 -1.26
CA GLY A 64 17.09 7.57 0.21
C GLY A 64 16.99 9.02 0.72
N GLU A 65 16.79 9.99 -0.16
CA GLU A 65 16.74 11.43 0.17
C GLU A 65 15.48 11.80 0.97
N LEU A 66 14.45 10.95 0.92
CA LEU A 66 13.25 11.02 1.76
C LEU A 66 13.24 9.82 2.70
N ALA A 67 13.97 9.93 3.82
CA ALA A 67 14.11 8.86 4.80
C ALA A 67 12.78 8.39 5.42
N VAL A 68 11.77 9.26 5.48
CA VAL A 68 10.42 8.94 5.97
C VAL A 68 9.37 9.58 5.05
N TYR A 69 8.74 8.79 4.19
CA TYR A 69 7.64 9.28 3.35
C TYR A 69 6.30 9.10 4.06
N LEU A 70 5.89 10.13 4.81
CA LEU A 70 4.68 10.07 5.64
C LEU A 70 3.40 9.72 4.86
N PRO A 71 3.14 10.26 3.65
CA PRO A 71 1.94 9.88 2.90
C PRO A 71 1.88 8.40 2.55
N GLY A 72 3.00 7.78 2.20
CA GLY A 72 3.07 6.35 1.91
C GLY A 72 2.89 5.49 3.17
N ASN A 73 3.65 5.79 4.23
CA ASN A 73 3.57 5.06 5.50
C ASN A 73 2.18 5.18 6.16
N GLY A 74 1.65 6.40 6.26
CA GLY A 74 0.30 6.63 6.78
C GLY A 74 -0.77 6.02 5.90
N GLY A 75 -0.59 6.05 4.58
CA GLY A 75 -1.49 5.41 3.63
C GLY A 75 -1.61 3.90 3.83
N VAL A 76 -0.49 3.20 4.04
CA VAL A 76 -0.49 1.76 4.32
C VAL A 76 -1.27 1.45 5.61
N LEU A 77 -1.00 2.20 6.69
CA LEU A 77 -1.71 2.01 7.97
C LEU A 77 -3.23 2.26 7.82
N LEU A 78 -3.62 3.31 7.10
CA LEU A 78 -5.03 3.59 6.82
C LEU A 78 -5.68 2.48 5.97
N ALA A 79 -4.97 1.97 4.96
CA ALA A 79 -5.48 0.90 4.12
C ALA A 79 -5.68 -0.41 4.90
N VAL A 80 -4.70 -0.80 5.71
CA VAL A 80 -4.81 -1.98 6.59
C VAL A 80 -5.93 -1.80 7.60
N GLY A 81 -6.08 -0.60 8.19
CA GLY A 81 -7.18 -0.29 9.09
C GLY A 81 -8.56 -0.38 8.42
N ALA A 82 -8.68 0.13 7.20
CA ALA A 82 -9.91 0.03 6.41
C ALA A 82 -10.27 -1.42 6.06
N MET A 83 -9.27 -2.25 5.74
CA MET A 83 -9.45 -3.70 5.56
C MET A 83 -9.85 -4.38 6.87
N ALA A 84 -9.15 -4.08 7.97
CA ALA A 84 -9.40 -4.64 9.30
C ALA A 84 -10.77 -4.30 9.90
N GLY A 85 -11.39 -3.21 9.48
CA GLY A 85 -12.75 -2.84 9.85
C GLY A 85 -13.84 -3.63 9.12
N ARG A 86 -13.49 -4.55 8.22
CA ARG A 86 -14.44 -5.33 7.42
C ARG A 86 -14.39 -6.83 7.75
N PRO A 87 -15.53 -7.55 7.78
CA PRO A 87 -15.55 -9.01 7.96
C PRO A 87 -14.83 -9.77 6.84
N ASP A 88 -14.89 -9.23 5.62
CA ASP A 88 -14.30 -9.79 4.40
C ASP A 88 -13.08 -8.96 3.94
N GLY A 89 -12.40 -8.28 4.88
CA GLY A 89 -11.27 -7.41 4.55
C GLY A 89 -9.98 -8.13 4.19
N PHE A 90 -9.90 -9.42 4.49
CA PHE A 90 -8.72 -10.27 4.29
C PHE A 90 -9.11 -11.63 3.70
N PRO A 91 -8.15 -12.36 3.10
CA PRO A 91 -8.41 -13.67 2.54
C PRO A 91 -8.91 -14.64 3.60
N SER A 92 -9.86 -15.50 3.22
CA SER A 92 -10.54 -16.41 4.15
C SER A 92 -9.61 -17.45 4.81
N GLU A 93 -8.49 -17.74 4.17
CA GLU A 93 -7.45 -18.65 4.67
C GLU A 93 -6.54 -18.00 5.73
N TRP A 94 -6.59 -16.66 5.87
CA TRP A 94 -5.82 -15.95 6.88
C TRP A 94 -6.53 -15.98 8.24
N ARG A 95 -5.81 -16.37 9.28
CA ARG A 95 -6.27 -16.27 10.67
C ARG A 95 -6.04 -14.86 11.20
N VAL A 96 -6.95 -13.95 10.88
CA VAL A 96 -6.82 -12.54 11.27
C VAL A 96 -7.48 -12.28 12.63
N ARG A 97 -6.81 -11.48 13.47
CA ARG A 97 -7.40 -10.86 14.66
C ARG A 97 -7.19 -9.36 14.56
N THR A 98 -8.27 -8.60 14.75
CA THR A 98 -8.24 -7.14 14.76
C THR A 98 -9.03 -6.65 15.97
N GLU A 99 -8.59 -5.55 16.57
CA GLU A 99 -9.27 -4.91 17.70
C GLU A 99 -9.21 -3.39 17.54
N GLY A 100 -10.21 -2.68 18.05
CA GLY A 100 -10.22 -1.21 18.08
C GLY A 100 -10.37 -0.50 16.73
N PHE A 101 -10.35 -1.21 15.60
CA PHE A 101 -10.61 -0.63 14.28
C PHE A 101 -12.10 -0.34 14.11
N ARG A 102 -12.41 0.91 13.77
CA ARG A 102 -13.76 1.30 13.36
C ARG A 102 -13.83 1.22 11.84
N PRO A 103 -14.93 0.71 11.26
CA PRO A 103 -15.18 0.88 9.85
C PRO A 103 -15.07 2.37 9.51
N TYR A 104 -14.12 2.70 8.64
CA TYR A 104 -14.12 4.01 8.00
C TYR A 104 -15.25 3.98 6.97
N PHE A 105 -16.32 4.70 7.27
CA PHE A 105 -17.53 4.95 6.45
C PHE A 105 -18.50 3.77 6.30
#